data_AF-A0A834SNU8-F1
#
_entry.id   AF-A0A834SNU8-F1
#
_cell.length_a   1.000
_cell.length_b   1.000
_cell.length_c   1.000
_cell.angle_alpha   90.00
_cell.angle_beta   90.00
_cell.angle_gamma   90.00
#
_symmetry.space_group_name_H-M   'P 1'
#
loop_
_entity.id
_entity.type
_entity.pdbx_description
1 polymer ?
#
loop_
_entity_poly.entity_id
_entity_poly.type
_entity_poly.pdbx_seq_one_letter_code
_entity_poly.pdbx_strand_id
1 'polypeptide(L)'
;MNAGTSRGNAQGFNLSSLRKLPDVKSTDGKTSLLHFIVEQVVQSEGRREAMYQKQNLTQQEKDTEYLMLGLPVVLKGLKDELSEVKKAASIEHHSFITLCSTLNAHVTEIRQIMTSCGNTERGGFVREMKGFLEECEEELKIVKEEQIRIMELVKKTNEYYLAGGSKDNMSNSNPFQLFVIVKDFVDMVDQACLELKKKMEKKNVGVEAVLTPPLSPSRKVPLRFPNFDFHFLSNMPATTSFSQSEDDF
;
A
#
# COMPACT_ATOMS: atom_id res chain seq x y z
N MET A 1 11.00 12.14 -16.93
CA MET A 1 10.82 12.98 -15.72
C MET A 1 12.07 13.04 -14.83
N ASN A 2 13.01 12.08 -14.86
CA ASN A 2 14.25 12.15 -14.06
C ASN A 2 15.55 12.22 -14.89
N ALA A 3 15.45 12.37 -16.21
CA ALA A 3 16.65 12.45 -17.06
C ALA A 3 17.57 13.60 -16.61
N GLY A 4 18.85 13.32 -16.43
CA GLY A 4 19.85 14.29 -15.96
C GLY A 4 19.86 14.56 -14.45
N THR A 5 19.06 13.85 -13.66
CA THR A 5 19.11 13.90 -12.18
C THR A 5 19.91 12.74 -11.62
N SER A 6 20.29 12.83 -10.34
CA SER A 6 20.88 11.72 -9.57
C SER A 6 20.02 10.44 -9.58
N ARG A 7 18.73 10.56 -9.91
CA ARG A 7 17.73 9.49 -9.96
C ARG A 7 17.33 9.09 -11.39
N GLY A 8 18.00 9.64 -12.41
CA GLY A 8 17.66 9.42 -13.83
C GLY A 8 17.76 7.97 -14.28
N ASN A 9 18.71 7.23 -13.72
CA ASN A 9 18.96 5.82 -14.01
C ASN A 9 18.62 4.92 -12.81
N ALA A 10 17.68 5.35 -11.96
CA ALA A 10 17.27 4.56 -10.80
C ALA A 10 16.68 3.21 -11.25
N GLN A 11 17.24 2.11 -10.74
CA GLN A 11 16.76 0.75 -11.03
C GLN A 11 15.47 0.40 -10.26
N GLY A 12 15.13 1.19 -9.25
CA GLY A 12 13.94 1.04 -8.44
C GLY A 12 13.70 2.26 -7.55
N PHE A 13 12.66 2.21 -6.74
CA PHE A 13 12.35 3.25 -5.76
C PHE A 13 11.87 2.61 -4.45
N ASN A 14 12.11 3.29 -3.33
CA ASN A 14 11.62 2.84 -2.04
C ASN A 14 10.10 3.03 -1.96
N LEU A 15 9.34 2.04 -1.51
CA LEU A 15 7.87 2.09 -1.43
C LEU A 15 7.29 3.23 -0.60
N SER A 16 8.03 3.76 0.40
CA SER A 16 7.63 4.98 1.11
C SER A 16 7.42 6.19 0.18
N SER A 17 8.02 6.14 -1.02
CA SER A 17 7.87 7.14 -2.07
C SER A 17 6.45 7.26 -2.62
N LEU A 18 5.64 6.20 -2.52
CA LEU A 18 4.26 6.19 -3.02
C LEU A 18 3.40 7.27 -2.36
N ARG A 19 3.64 7.56 -1.08
CA ARG A 19 2.95 8.62 -0.32
C ARG A 19 3.22 10.03 -0.84
N LYS A 20 4.26 10.22 -1.64
CA LYS A 20 4.68 11.53 -2.18
C LYS A 20 4.14 11.81 -3.59
N LEU A 21 3.52 10.81 -4.23
CA LEU A 21 2.94 10.98 -5.57
C LEU A 21 1.84 12.06 -5.65
N PRO A 22 0.99 12.29 -4.61
CA PRO A 22 0.04 13.40 -4.62
C PRO A 22 0.70 14.79 -4.56
N ASP A 23 1.90 14.89 -3.97
CA ASP A 23 2.58 16.17 -3.73
C ASP A 23 3.30 16.70 -4.99
N VAL A 24 3.67 15.80 -5.89
CA VAL A 24 4.30 16.17 -7.16
C VAL A 24 3.23 16.64 -8.14
N LYS A 25 3.18 17.94 -8.41
CA LYS A 25 2.21 18.54 -9.32
C LYS A 25 2.81 18.89 -10.67
N SER A 26 1.99 18.86 -11.72
CA SER A 26 2.36 19.37 -13.04
C SER A 26 2.60 20.88 -13.00
N THR A 27 3.22 21.44 -14.04
CA THR A 27 3.43 22.88 -14.23
C THR A 27 2.15 23.70 -14.17
N ASP A 28 0.99 23.08 -14.39
CA ASP A 28 -0.32 23.73 -14.24
C ASP A 28 -0.79 23.88 -12.78
N GLY A 29 -0.10 23.24 -11.83
CA GLY A 29 -0.44 23.21 -10.40
C GLY A 29 -1.74 22.46 -10.07
N LYS A 30 -2.42 21.87 -11.06
CA LYS A 30 -3.76 21.27 -10.95
C LYS A 30 -3.72 19.76 -10.90
N THR A 31 -2.84 19.14 -11.70
CA THR A 31 -2.78 17.68 -11.82
C THR A 31 -1.59 17.14 -11.05
N SER A 32 -1.81 16.30 -10.04
CA SER A 32 -0.72 15.59 -9.37
C SER A 32 -0.26 14.39 -10.19
N LEU A 33 0.96 13.92 -9.92
CA LEU A 33 1.52 12.75 -10.56
C LEU A 33 0.69 11.50 -10.28
N LEU A 34 0.16 11.36 -9.06
CA LEU A 34 -0.79 10.28 -8.75
C LEU A 34 -2.01 10.32 -9.69
N HIS A 35 -2.65 11.49 -9.85
CA HIS A 35 -3.81 11.61 -10.72
C HIS A 35 -3.49 11.29 -12.18
N PHE A 36 -2.34 11.73 -12.66
CA PHE A 36 -1.90 11.40 -14.00
C PHE A 36 -1.67 9.90 -14.18
N ILE A 37 -0.96 9.25 -13.26
CA ILE A 37 -0.73 7.79 -13.30
C ILE A 37 -2.06 7.04 -13.30
N VAL A 38 -2.99 7.41 -12.41
CA VAL A 38 -4.32 6.79 -12.33
C VAL A 38 -5.08 6.96 -13.65
N GLU A 39 -5.12 8.15 -14.24
CA GLU A 39 -5.77 8.36 -15.53
C GLU A 39 -5.12 7.52 -16.65
N GLN A 40 -3.79 7.39 -16.68
CA GLN A 40 -3.08 6.57 -17.66
C GLN A 40 -3.38 5.07 -17.51
N VAL A 41 -3.39 4.56 -16.27
CA VAL A 41 -3.72 3.16 -15.98
C VAL A 41 -5.18 2.88 -16.35
N VAL A 42 -6.11 3.73 -15.95
CA VAL A 42 -7.53 3.63 -16.30
C VAL A 42 -7.71 3.61 -17.83
N GLN A 43 -7.05 4.50 -18.57
CA GLN A 43 -7.10 4.49 -20.03
C GLN A 43 -6.53 3.20 -20.63
N SER A 44 -5.45 2.66 -20.05
CA SER A 44 -4.83 1.42 -20.52
C SER A 44 -5.71 0.20 -20.28
N GLU A 45 -6.28 0.08 -19.08
CA GLU A 45 -7.22 -0.99 -18.74
C GLU A 45 -8.49 -0.90 -19.59
N GLY A 46 -8.99 0.30 -19.85
CA GLY A 46 -10.12 0.52 -20.74
C GLY A 46 -9.84 0.11 -22.19
N ARG A 47 -8.64 0.40 -22.70
CA ARG A 47 -8.20 -0.08 -24.02
C ARG A 47 -8.20 -1.60 -24.10
N ARG A 48 -7.64 -2.24 -23.08
CA ARG A 48 -7.61 -3.70 -22.98
C ARG A 48 -9.02 -4.27 -22.98
N GLU A 49 -9.92 -3.68 -22.21
CA GLU A 49 -11.32 -4.11 -22.10
C GLU A 49 -12.11 -3.93 -23.41
N ALA A 50 -11.96 -2.78 -24.08
CA ALA A 50 -12.59 -2.54 -25.38
C ALA A 50 -12.10 -3.52 -26.48
N MET A 51 -10.82 -3.90 -26.44
CA MET A 51 -10.26 -4.92 -27.34
C MET A 51 -10.89 -6.29 -27.10
N TYR A 52 -11.08 -6.69 -25.84
CA TYR A 52 -11.79 -7.93 -25.50
C TYR A 52 -13.23 -7.93 -26.00
N GLN A 53 -13.90 -6.78 -25.95
CA GLN A 53 -15.28 -6.60 -26.41
C GLN A 53 -15.41 -6.35 -27.92
N LYS A 54 -14.29 -6.34 -28.68
CA LYS A 54 -14.23 -6.10 -30.13
C LYS A 54 -14.96 -4.83 -30.59
N GLN A 55 -14.93 -3.77 -29.80
CA GLN A 55 -15.58 -2.51 -30.16
C GLN A 55 -14.76 -1.76 -31.23
N ASN A 56 -15.40 -1.42 -32.35
CA ASN A 56 -14.83 -0.56 -33.40
C ASN A 56 -15.24 0.90 -33.16
N LEU A 57 -14.42 1.63 -32.41
CA LEU A 57 -14.71 3.02 -32.02
C LEU A 57 -14.00 4.03 -32.93
N THR A 58 -14.62 5.19 -33.17
CA THR A 58 -13.93 6.31 -33.83
C THR A 58 -12.88 6.93 -32.88
N GLN A 59 -11.86 7.62 -33.43
CA GLN A 59 -10.74 8.12 -32.63
C GLN A 59 -11.15 9.08 -31.49
N GLN A 60 -12.31 9.73 -31.61
CA GLN A 60 -12.83 10.71 -30.65
C GLN A 60 -13.71 10.07 -29.55
N GLU A 61 -14.34 8.92 -29.82
CA GLU A 61 -15.15 8.17 -28.86
C GLU A 61 -14.28 7.33 -27.91
N LYS A 62 -13.13 6.86 -28.42
CA LYS A 62 -12.15 6.02 -27.71
C LYS A 62 -11.75 6.56 -26.34
N ASP A 63 -11.40 7.84 -26.23
CA ASP A 63 -10.83 8.38 -24.99
C ASP A 63 -11.85 8.38 -23.84
N THR A 64 -13.11 8.70 -24.11
CA THR A 64 -14.18 8.71 -23.09
C THR A 64 -14.59 7.29 -22.73
N GLU A 65 -14.70 6.42 -23.73
CA GLU A 65 -15.10 5.02 -23.54
C GLU A 65 -14.05 4.20 -22.80
N TYR A 66 -12.76 4.38 -23.11
CA TYR A 66 -11.68 3.74 -22.35
C TYR A 66 -11.69 4.17 -20.89
N LEU A 67 -11.95 5.45 -20.60
CA LEU A 67 -12.10 5.89 -19.22
C LEU A 67 -13.30 5.24 -18.53
N MET A 68 -14.43 5.09 -19.24
CA MET A 68 -15.63 4.43 -18.69
C MET A 68 -15.41 2.94 -18.40
N LEU A 69 -14.73 2.23 -19.30
CA LEU A 69 -14.47 0.79 -19.17
C LEU A 69 -13.37 0.50 -18.14
N GLY A 70 -12.31 1.30 -18.11
CA GLY A 70 -11.16 1.06 -17.25
C GLY A 70 -11.36 1.48 -15.79
N LEU A 71 -12.23 2.46 -15.52
CA LEU A 71 -12.38 3.00 -14.17
C LEU A 71 -12.94 1.96 -13.17
N PRO A 72 -13.97 1.15 -13.50
CA PRO A 72 -14.42 0.05 -12.65
C PRO A 72 -13.33 -1.02 -12.42
N VAL A 73 -12.50 -1.28 -13.44
CA VAL A 73 -11.41 -2.28 -13.36
C VAL A 73 -10.39 -1.85 -12.30
N VAL A 74 -9.91 -0.61 -12.34
CA VAL A 74 -8.90 -0.12 -11.39
C VAL A 74 -9.48 0.00 -9.97
N LEU A 75 -10.69 0.53 -9.82
CA LEU A 75 -11.36 0.69 -8.52
C LEU A 75 -11.61 -0.63 -7.80
N LYS A 76 -11.93 -1.68 -8.55
CA LYS A 76 -12.24 -2.99 -7.97
C LYS A 76 -10.99 -3.87 -7.84
N GLY A 77 -10.19 -3.96 -8.90
CA GLY A 77 -9.06 -4.89 -9.00
C GLY A 77 -8.03 -4.68 -7.89
N LEU A 78 -7.47 -3.47 -7.80
CA LEU A 78 -6.37 -3.21 -6.87
C LEU A 78 -6.81 -3.33 -5.40
N LYS A 79 -8.03 -2.89 -5.09
CA LYS A 79 -8.58 -2.94 -3.73
C LYS A 79 -8.89 -4.37 -3.29
N ASP A 80 -9.44 -5.19 -4.18
CA ASP A 80 -9.81 -6.57 -3.88
C ASP A 80 -8.55 -7.45 -3.75
N GLU A 81 -7.58 -7.29 -4.67
CA GLU A 81 -6.30 -8.02 -4.66
C GLU A 81 -5.48 -7.74 -3.40
N LEU A 82 -5.55 -6.50 -2.88
CA LEU A 82 -4.78 -6.08 -1.69
C LEU A 82 -5.65 -5.99 -0.42
N SER A 83 -6.78 -6.70 -0.38
CA SER A 83 -7.69 -6.70 0.77
C SER A 83 -7.02 -7.21 2.07
N GLU A 84 -6.23 -8.27 1.99
CA GLU A 84 -5.47 -8.81 3.14
C GLU A 84 -4.40 -7.85 3.64
N VAL A 85 -3.80 -7.04 2.75
CA VAL A 85 -2.86 -5.99 3.15
C VAL A 85 -3.55 -4.94 4.02
N LYS A 86 -4.80 -4.58 3.71
CA LYS A 86 -5.57 -3.64 4.55
C LYS A 86 -5.83 -4.21 5.94
N LYS A 87 -6.07 -5.52 6.06
CA LYS A 87 -6.20 -6.19 7.36
C LYS A 87 -4.87 -6.19 8.11
N ALA A 88 -3.78 -6.60 7.44
CA ALA A 88 -2.43 -6.60 8.03
C ALA A 88 -1.99 -5.21 8.53
N ALA A 89 -2.36 -4.14 7.80
CA ALA A 89 -2.08 -2.77 8.20
C ALA A 89 -2.77 -2.33 9.50
N SER A 90 -3.84 -3.03 9.92
CA SER A 90 -4.56 -2.76 11.18
C SER A 90 -3.99 -3.50 12.39
N ILE A 91 -3.02 -4.40 12.18
CA ILE A 91 -2.40 -5.16 13.27
C ILE A 91 -1.51 -4.23 14.09
N GLU A 92 -1.79 -4.14 15.39
CA GLU A 92 -0.93 -3.45 16.33
C GLU A 92 0.21 -4.37 16.77
N HIS A 93 1.45 -3.96 16.49
CA HIS A 93 2.63 -4.78 16.77
C HIS A 93 2.77 -5.17 18.24
N HIS A 94 2.58 -4.24 19.19
CA HIS A 94 2.78 -4.53 20.61
C HIS A 94 1.78 -5.55 21.13
N SER A 95 0.49 -5.34 20.86
CA SER A 95 -0.56 -6.30 21.19
C SER A 95 -0.34 -7.66 20.52
N PHE A 96 0.12 -7.67 19.26
CA PHE A 96 0.42 -8.92 18.56
C PHE A 96 1.52 -9.72 19.25
N ILE A 97 2.64 -9.09 19.65
CA ILE A 97 3.76 -9.81 20.28
C ILE A 97 3.50 -10.22 21.73
N THR A 98 2.70 -9.45 22.48
CA THR A 98 2.42 -9.73 23.90
C THR A 98 1.32 -10.77 24.10
N LEU A 99 0.42 -10.98 23.12
CA LEU A 99 -0.74 -11.87 23.24
C LEU A 99 -0.40 -13.24 23.84
N CYS A 100 0.57 -13.97 23.28
CA CYS A 100 0.96 -15.28 23.77
C CYS A 100 1.49 -15.24 25.20
N SER A 101 2.28 -14.22 25.55
CA SER A 101 2.83 -14.08 26.90
C SER A 101 1.75 -13.79 27.94
N THR A 102 0.77 -12.95 27.59
CA THR A 102 -0.37 -12.61 28.45
C THR A 102 -1.26 -13.82 28.68
N LEU A 103 -1.62 -14.55 27.62
CA LEU A 103 -2.43 -15.78 27.75
C LEU A 103 -1.70 -16.84 28.58
N ASN A 104 -0.41 -17.02 28.36
CA ASN A 104 0.40 -17.97 29.12
C ASN A 104 0.50 -17.59 30.62
N ALA A 105 0.52 -16.30 30.94
CA ALA A 105 0.48 -15.81 32.32
C ALA A 105 -0.86 -16.17 32.99
N HIS A 106 -1.99 -16.00 32.30
CA HIS A 106 -3.30 -16.39 32.81
C HIS A 106 -3.43 -17.91 33.00
N VAL A 107 -2.93 -18.71 32.06
CA VAL A 107 -2.88 -20.18 32.21
C VAL A 107 -2.06 -20.57 33.44
N THR A 108 -0.92 -19.91 33.66
CA THR A 108 -0.07 -20.13 34.84
C THR A 108 -0.79 -19.75 36.14
N GLU A 109 -1.50 -18.63 36.16
CA GLU A 109 -2.29 -18.16 37.31
C GLU A 109 -3.40 -19.17 37.66
N ILE A 110 -4.16 -19.62 36.66
CA ILE A 110 -5.22 -20.63 36.86
C ILE A 110 -4.61 -21.94 37.38
N ARG A 111 -3.46 -22.36 36.84
CA ARG A 111 -2.73 -23.55 37.32
C ARG A 111 -2.28 -23.42 38.78
N GLN A 112 -1.87 -22.23 39.22
CA GLN A 112 -1.53 -21.97 40.62
C GLN A 112 -2.75 -22.02 41.55
N ILE A 113 -3.88 -21.46 41.12
CA ILE A 113 -5.16 -21.56 41.84
C ILE A 113 -5.55 -23.03 41.98
N MET A 114 -5.45 -23.82 40.90
CA MET A 114 -5.75 -25.25 40.91
C MET A 114 -4.89 -26.05 41.89
N THR A 115 -3.61 -25.69 42.02
CA THR A 115 -2.69 -26.31 42.97
C THR A 115 -3.06 -25.97 44.43
N SER A 116 -3.61 -24.78 44.65
CA SER A 116 -4.00 -24.28 45.97
C SER A 116 -5.34 -24.85 46.47
N CYS A 117 -6.19 -25.35 45.57
CA CYS A 117 -7.52 -25.89 45.89
C CYS A 117 -7.50 -27.23 46.65
N GLY A 118 -6.32 -27.84 46.90
CA GLY A 118 -6.18 -29.08 47.65
C GLY A 118 -6.65 -30.33 46.87
N ASN A 119 -6.01 -31.47 47.14
CA ASN A 119 -6.36 -32.77 46.55
C ASN A 119 -7.68 -33.32 47.13
N THR A 120 -8.80 -32.66 46.89
CA THR A 120 -10.08 -33.37 46.90
C THR A 120 -10.21 -34.07 45.55
N GLU A 121 -9.63 -35.27 45.43
CA GLU A 121 -9.66 -36.17 44.26
C GLU A 121 -11.08 -36.55 43.75
N ARG A 122 -12.12 -35.88 44.24
CA ARG A 122 -13.53 -36.22 44.09
C ARG A 122 -14.38 -35.12 43.42
N GLY A 123 -13.81 -33.98 43.05
CA GLY A 123 -14.53 -32.89 42.38
C GLY A 123 -14.43 -32.95 40.86
N GLY A 124 -15.57 -32.99 40.14
CA GLY A 124 -15.60 -32.93 38.66
C GLY A 124 -14.88 -31.70 38.09
N PHE A 125 -14.99 -30.55 38.77
CA PHE A 125 -14.36 -29.30 38.36
C PHE A 125 -12.83 -29.38 38.21
N VAL A 126 -12.12 -30.01 39.15
CA VAL A 126 -10.65 -30.13 39.12
C VAL A 126 -10.19 -30.94 37.91
N ARG A 127 -10.94 -32.00 37.58
CA ARG A 127 -10.67 -32.87 36.44
C ARG A 127 -10.86 -32.12 35.11
N GLU A 128 -12.01 -31.47 34.94
CA GLU A 128 -12.30 -30.69 33.73
C GLU A 128 -11.31 -29.55 33.54
N MET A 129 -10.99 -28.80 34.61
CA MET A 129 -10.04 -27.69 34.55
C MET A 129 -8.62 -28.15 34.20
N LYS A 130 -8.22 -29.35 34.66
CA LYS A 130 -6.92 -29.91 34.28
C LYS A 130 -6.86 -30.19 32.77
N GLY A 131 -7.88 -30.83 32.20
CA GLY A 131 -7.96 -31.08 30.76
C GLY A 131 -7.98 -29.78 29.95
N PHE A 132 -8.79 -28.80 30.36
CA PHE A 132 -8.83 -27.48 29.74
C PHE A 132 -7.46 -26.79 29.72
N LEU A 133 -6.70 -26.84 30.82
CA LEU A 133 -5.36 -26.24 30.88
C LEU A 133 -4.34 -26.98 30.00
N GLU A 134 -4.42 -28.31 29.92
CA GLU A 134 -3.60 -29.11 29.00
C GLU A 134 -3.88 -28.72 27.54
N GLU A 135 -5.15 -28.62 27.14
CA GLU A 135 -5.56 -28.16 25.80
C GLU A 135 -5.10 -26.72 25.51
N CYS A 136 -5.26 -25.80 26.48
CA CYS A 136 -4.80 -24.43 26.33
C CYS A 136 -3.29 -24.33 26.11
N GLU A 137 -2.48 -25.13 26.82
CA GLU A 137 -1.02 -25.13 26.66
C GLU A 137 -0.59 -25.68 25.30
N GLU A 138 -1.28 -26.70 24.79
CA GLU A 138 -1.05 -27.24 23.45
C GLU A 138 -1.40 -26.21 22.36
N GLU A 139 -2.56 -25.57 22.44
CA GLU A 139 -2.94 -24.53 21.49
C GLU A 139 -2.01 -23.31 21.56
N LEU A 140 -1.64 -22.86 22.77
CA LEU A 140 -0.72 -21.73 22.93
C LEU A 140 0.66 -22.01 22.34
N LYS A 141 1.13 -23.26 22.40
CA LYS A 141 2.38 -23.67 21.74
C LYS A 141 2.28 -23.48 20.23
N ILE A 142 1.19 -23.94 19.61
CA ILE A 142 0.95 -23.80 18.17
C ILE A 142 0.87 -22.31 17.78
N VAL A 143 0.09 -21.52 18.52
CA VAL A 143 -0.06 -20.08 18.25
C VAL A 143 1.29 -19.36 18.35
N LYS A 144 2.13 -19.71 19.33
CA LYS A 144 3.46 -19.13 19.49
C LYS A 144 4.39 -19.49 18.33
N GLU A 145 4.38 -20.73 17.87
CA GLU A 145 5.16 -21.18 16.70
C GLU A 145 4.72 -20.41 15.43
N GLU A 146 3.42 -20.24 15.22
CA GLU A 146 2.87 -19.46 14.11
C GLU A 146 3.20 -17.96 14.21
N GLN A 147 3.14 -17.38 15.42
CA GLN A 147 3.55 -16.00 15.65
C GLN A 147 5.01 -15.76 15.22
N ILE A 148 5.92 -16.67 15.59
CA ILE A 148 7.33 -16.62 15.18
C ILE A 148 7.46 -16.73 13.65
N ARG A 149 6.76 -17.70 13.04
CA ARG A 149 6.76 -17.91 11.59
C ARG A 149 6.28 -16.66 10.83
N ILE A 150 5.20 -16.05 11.29
CA ILE A 150 4.62 -14.82 10.69
C ILE A 150 5.61 -13.66 10.79
N MET A 151 6.24 -13.46 11.95
CA MET A 151 7.22 -12.37 12.12
C MET A 151 8.44 -12.53 11.21
N GLU A 152 8.91 -13.76 10.98
CA GLU A 152 9.98 -14.02 10.03
C GLU A 152 9.57 -13.73 8.57
N LEU A 153 8.31 -14.03 8.21
CA LEU A 153 7.77 -13.66 6.90
C LEU A 153 7.69 -12.14 6.73
N VAL A 154 7.14 -11.43 7.73
CA VAL A 154 7.07 -9.95 7.72
C VAL A 154 8.45 -9.34 7.56
N LYS A 155 9.45 -9.87 8.26
CA LYS A 155 10.85 -9.45 8.13
C LYS A 155 11.37 -9.63 6.70
N LYS A 156 11.24 -10.82 6.11
CA LYS A 156 11.66 -11.09 4.72
C LYS A 156 10.95 -10.20 3.71
N THR A 157 9.65 -9.98 3.88
CA THR A 157 8.88 -9.07 3.02
C THR A 157 9.39 -7.64 3.13
N ASN A 158 9.66 -7.16 4.35
CA ASN A 158 10.24 -5.83 4.54
C ASN A 158 11.65 -5.73 3.96
N GLU A 159 12.48 -6.77 4.11
CA GLU A 159 13.82 -6.80 3.52
C GLU A 159 13.78 -6.71 2.00
N TYR A 160 12.80 -7.35 1.34
CA TYR A 160 12.64 -7.27 -0.11
C TYR A 160 12.21 -5.88 -0.59
N TYR A 161 11.21 -5.30 0.07
CA TYR A 161 10.54 -4.08 -0.39
C TYR A 161 11.13 -2.78 0.16
N LEU A 162 11.86 -2.85 1.28
CA LEU A 162 12.48 -1.71 1.96
C LEU A 162 14.03 -1.77 1.94
N ALA A 163 14.62 -2.67 1.13
CA ALA A 163 16.05 -3.04 1.08
C ALA A 163 17.11 -1.91 0.98
N GLY A 164 16.71 -0.65 0.90
CA GLY A 164 17.60 0.53 0.84
C GLY A 164 17.56 1.43 2.08
N GLY A 165 16.82 1.07 3.13
CA GLY A 165 16.88 1.75 4.43
C GLY A 165 18.04 1.22 5.28
N SER A 166 18.74 2.07 6.03
CA SER A 166 19.75 1.62 6.99
C SER A 166 19.14 0.55 7.92
N LYS A 167 19.84 -0.58 8.06
CA LYS A 167 19.46 -1.76 8.85
C LYS A 167 19.10 -1.38 10.31
N ASP A 168 19.67 -0.28 10.80
CA ASP A 168 19.47 0.23 12.17
C ASP A 168 18.10 0.91 12.39
N ASN A 169 17.47 1.48 11.34
CA ASN A 169 16.14 2.09 11.44
C ASN A 169 15.00 1.06 11.43
N MET A 170 15.30 -0.18 11.01
CA MET A 170 14.32 -1.25 10.88
C MET A 170 14.00 -1.90 12.24
N SER A 171 14.94 -1.86 13.18
CA SER A 171 14.76 -2.44 14.53
C SER A 171 13.79 -1.65 15.41
N ASN A 172 13.57 -0.36 15.13
CA ASN A 172 12.70 0.52 15.93
C ASN A 172 11.40 0.92 15.20
N SER A 173 11.20 0.47 13.96
CA SER A 173 10.01 0.78 13.17
C SER A 173 8.97 -0.33 13.33
N ASN A 174 7.68 0.03 13.33
CA ASN A 174 6.58 -0.94 13.31
C ASN A 174 6.80 -1.95 12.16
N PRO A 175 6.94 -3.27 12.44
CA PRO A 175 7.15 -4.29 11.41
C PRO A 175 6.04 -4.31 10.34
N PHE A 176 4.84 -3.84 10.69
CA PHE A 176 3.70 -3.77 9.77
C PHE A 176 3.64 -2.48 8.94
N GLN A 177 4.63 -1.58 9.07
CA GLN A 177 4.65 -0.27 8.38
C GLN A 177 4.52 -0.39 6.87
N LEU A 178 5.10 -1.43 6.25
CA LEU A 178 4.98 -1.67 4.82
C LEU A 178 3.51 -1.85 4.40
N PHE A 179 2.73 -2.62 5.16
CA PHE A 179 1.30 -2.81 4.89
C PHE A 179 0.53 -1.49 5.00
N VAL A 180 0.90 -0.64 5.97
CA VAL A 180 0.29 0.70 6.10
C VAL A 180 0.61 1.57 4.88
N ILE A 181 1.85 1.54 4.37
CA ILE A 181 2.25 2.30 3.16
C ILE A 181 1.41 1.84 1.96
N VAL A 182 1.29 0.53 1.75
CA VAL A 182 0.53 -0.03 0.62
C VAL A 182 -0.97 0.26 0.77
N LYS A 183 -1.54 0.09 1.97
CA LYS A 183 -2.94 0.44 2.27
C LYS A 183 -3.22 1.90 1.90
N ASP A 184 -2.39 2.83 2.38
CA ASP A 184 -2.60 4.26 2.11
C ASP A 184 -2.46 4.58 0.63
N PHE A 185 -1.54 3.91 -0.08
CA PHE A 185 -1.45 4.06 -1.53
C PHE A 185 -2.71 3.59 -2.25
N VAL A 186 -3.27 2.43 -1.89
CA VAL A 186 -4.53 1.94 -2.45
C VAL A 186 -5.67 2.93 -2.17
N ASP A 187 -5.76 3.45 -0.95
CA ASP A 187 -6.80 4.43 -0.59
C ASP A 187 -6.63 5.76 -1.36
N MET A 188 -5.40 6.20 -1.61
CA MET A 188 -5.12 7.36 -2.46
C MET A 188 -5.50 7.13 -3.92
N VAL A 189 -5.26 5.91 -4.46
CA VAL A 189 -5.68 5.53 -5.82
C VAL A 189 -7.20 5.51 -5.93
N ASP A 190 -7.90 4.92 -4.96
CA ASP A 190 -9.37 4.90 -4.89
C ASP A 190 -9.92 6.33 -4.94
N GLN A 191 -9.36 7.23 -4.12
CA GLN A 191 -9.76 8.63 -4.09
C GLN A 191 -9.52 9.33 -5.44
N ALA A 192 -8.36 9.13 -6.06
CA ALA A 192 -8.04 9.70 -7.37
C ALA A 192 -8.98 9.19 -8.48
N CYS A 193 -9.36 7.91 -8.44
CA CYS A 193 -10.37 7.33 -9.34
C CYS A 193 -11.76 7.98 -9.13
N LEU A 194 -12.19 8.19 -7.88
CA LEU A 194 -13.45 8.86 -7.58
C LEU A 194 -13.46 10.32 -8.07
N GLU A 195 -12.34 11.03 -7.94
CA GLU A 195 -12.19 12.38 -8.46
C GLU A 195 -12.19 12.43 -9.99
N LEU A 196 -11.56 11.44 -10.64
CA LEU A 196 -11.60 11.28 -12.09
C LEU A 196 -13.04 11.03 -12.57
N LYS A 197 -13.80 10.17 -11.89
CA LYS A 197 -15.23 9.93 -12.16
C LYS A 197 -16.03 11.23 -12.13
N LYS A 198 -15.89 12.01 -11.05
CA LYS A 198 -16.58 13.29 -10.89
C LYS A 198 -16.22 14.29 -12.00
N LYS A 199 -14.96 14.31 -12.45
CA LYS A 199 -14.52 15.15 -13.58
C LYS A 199 -15.19 14.74 -14.89
N MET A 200 -15.38 13.44 -15.14
CA MET A 200 -16.09 12.95 -16.33
C MET A 200 -17.58 13.31 -16.29
N GLU A 201 -18.25 13.15 -15.16
CA GLU A 201 -19.67 13.49 -14.98
C GLU A 201 -19.92 14.98 -15.23
N LYS A 202 -19.08 15.87 -14.68
CA LYS A 202 -19.17 17.32 -14.91
C LYS A 202 -18.94 17.72 -16.37
N LYS A 203 -18.07 17.00 -17.08
CA LYS A 203 -17.83 17.24 -18.51
C LYS A 203 -19.04 16.87 -19.36
N ASN A 204 -19.77 15.82 -18.99
CA ASN A 204 -20.99 15.40 -19.72
C ASN A 204 -22.16 16.37 -19.51
N VAL A 205 -22.31 16.96 -18.32
CA VAL A 205 -23.36 17.98 -18.04
C VAL A 205 -23.10 19.30 -18.80
N GLY A 206 -21.84 19.64 -19.09
CA GLY A 206 -21.51 20.84 -19.88
C GLY A 206 -21.77 20.74 -21.39
N VAL A 207 -22.04 19.53 -21.90
CA VAL A 207 -22.29 19.29 -23.33
C VAL A 207 -23.77 19.52 -23.70
N GLU A 208 -24.70 19.43 -22.74
CA GLU A 208 -26.14 19.71 -22.99
C GLU A 208 -26.48 21.21 -23.09
N ALA A 209 -25.57 22.11 -22.68
CA ALA A 209 -25.85 23.56 -22.65
C ALA A 209 -25.30 24.36 -23.84
N VAL A 210 -24.57 23.77 -24.80
CA VAL A 210 -24.01 24.50 -25.95
C VAL A 210 -24.14 23.68 -27.24
N LEU A 211 -25.23 23.92 -27.97
CA LEU A 211 -25.43 23.48 -29.36
C LEU A 211 -24.58 24.32 -30.35
N THR A 212 -23.26 24.35 -30.19
CA THR A 212 -22.35 24.77 -31.27
C THR A 212 -21.09 23.89 -31.28
N PRO A 213 -20.67 23.39 -32.46
CA PRO A 213 -19.50 22.53 -32.55
C PRO A 213 -18.23 23.37 -32.34
N PRO A 214 -17.31 23.02 -31.43
CA PRO A 214 -15.98 23.60 -31.46
C PRO A 214 -15.21 22.96 -32.63
N LEU A 215 -14.98 23.76 -33.67
CA LEU A 215 -13.96 23.48 -34.66
C LEU A 215 -12.61 23.45 -33.96
N SER A 216 -11.86 22.35 -34.18
CA SER A 216 -10.47 22.10 -33.81
C SER A 216 -10.25 21.26 -32.53
N PRO A 217 -9.47 20.16 -32.60
CA PRO A 217 -9.04 19.43 -31.41
C PRO A 217 -8.16 20.34 -30.56
N SER A 218 -8.61 20.67 -29.36
CA SER A 218 -7.74 21.30 -28.36
C SER A 218 -6.57 20.35 -28.11
N ARG A 219 -5.42 20.68 -28.71
CA ARG A 219 -4.15 20.01 -28.49
C ARG A 219 -3.83 20.18 -27.01
N LYS A 220 -4.20 19.19 -26.17
CA LYS A 220 -3.89 19.20 -24.75
C LYS A 220 -2.38 19.41 -24.65
N VAL A 221 -1.96 20.52 -24.06
CA VAL A 221 -0.54 20.77 -23.81
C VAL A 221 -0.02 19.57 -23.00
N PRO A 222 1.07 18.91 -23.40
CA PRO A 222 1.60 17.77 -22.66
C PRO A 222 1.86 18.18 -21.21
N LEU A 223 1.23 17.49 -20.27
CA LEU A 223 1.49 17.71 -18.84
C LEU A 223 2.97 17.45 -18.59
N ARG A 224 3.70 18.49 -18.19
CA ARG A 224 5.08 18.38 -17.73
C ARG A 224 5.07 18.36 -16.21
N PHE A 225 5.89 17.49 -15.65
CA PHE A 225 6.12 17.39 -14.22
C PHE A 225 7.56 17.79 -13.92
N PRO A 226 7.80 18.46 -12.77
CA PRO A 226 9.15 18.81 -12.34
C PRO A 226 10.00 17.57 -12.04
N ASN A 227 11.32 17.75 -12.08
CA ASN A 227 12.28 16.72 -11.69
C ASN A 227 12.11 16.37 -10.20
N PHE A 228 12.26 15.09 -9.87
CA PHE A 228 11.90 14.56 -8.55
C PHE A 228 12.92 14.83 -7.43
N ASP A 229 13.99 15.57 -7.69
CA ASP A 229 15.10 15.71 -6.74
C ASP A 229 14.65 16.32 -5.40
N PHE A 230 13.83 17.38 -5.39
CA PHE A 230 13.53 18.09 -4.13
C PHE A 230 12.51 17.41 -3.20
N HIS A 231 11.55 16.66 -3.73
CA HIS A 231 10.45 16.09 -2.91
C HIS A 231 10.86 14.85 -2.11
N PHE A 232 12.00 14.24 -2.44
CA PHE A 232 12.43 12.97 -1.87
C PHE A 232 13.70 13.06 -1.02
N LEU A 233 14.24 14.26 -0.81
CA LEU A 233 15.48 14.49 -0.04
C LEU A 233 15.27 14.57 1.48
N SER A 234 14.04 14.57 1.98
CA SER A 234 13.73 14.82 3.39
C SER A 234 14.18 13.76 4.42
N ASN A 235 14.78 12.65 3.99
CA ASN A 235 15.18 11.54 4.90
C ASN A 235 16.67 11.12 4.82
N MET A 236 17.58 11.96 4.31
CA MET A 236 19.02 11.67 4.40
C MET A 236 19.72 12.69 5.31
N PRO A 237 20.44 12.26 6.37
CA PRO A 237 21.33 13.15 7.09
C PRO A 237 22.47 13.58 6.15
N ALA A 238 22.79 14.87 6.20
CA ALA A 238 23.83 15.47 5.40
C ALA A 238 25.23 15.00 5.82
N THR A 239 25.85 14.15 5.01
CA THR A 239 27.30 13.83 4.98
C THR A 239 27.52 12.95 3.75
N THR A 240 28.47 13.15 2.84
CA THR A 240 29.73 13.91 2.81
C THR A 240 30.05 14.20 1.34
N SER A 241 30.65 15.35 1.07
CA SER A 241 31.26 15.70 -0.21
C SER A 241 32.26 14.62 -0.67
N PHE A 242 32.01 14.01 -1.83
CA PHE A 242 33.06 13.32 -2.56
C PHE A 242 33.55 14.21 -3.70
N SER A 243 34.78 14.68 -3.52
CA SER A 243 35.55 15.41 -4.52
C SER A 243 35.76 14.50 -5.73
N GLN A 244 35.47 15.01 -6.93
CA GLN A 244 35.95 14.42 -8.17
C GLN A 244 37.48 14.60 -8.22
N SER A 245 38.23 13.50 -8.31
CA SER A 245 39.58 13.52 -8.84
C SER A 245 39.51 13.01 -10.27
N GLU A 246 39.73 13.92 -11.21
CA GLU A 246 40.19 13.57 -12.55
C GLU A 246 41.60 12.98 -12.43
N ASP A 247 41.85 11.86 -13.09
CA ASP A 247 43.20 11.50 -13.52
C ASP A 247 43.12 10.88 -14.91
N ASP A 248 43.74 11.61 -15.85
CA ASP A 248 44.10 11.22 -17.20
C ASP A 248 45.09 10.04 -17.20
N PHE A 249 44.85 9.03 -18.05
CA PHE A 249 45.71 8.59 -19.17
C PHE A 249 45.15 7.31 -19.83
#